data_AF-A0A5J4Q0F8-F1
#
_entry.id   AF-A0A5J4Q0F8-F1
#
_cell.length_a   1.000
_cell.length_b   1.000
_cell.length_c   1.000
_cell.angle_alpha   90.00
_cell.angle_beta   90.00
_cell.angle_gamma   90.00
#
_symmetry.space_group_name_H-M   'P 1'
#
loop_
_entity.id
_entity.type
_entity.pdbx_description
1 polymer ?
#
loop_
_entity_poly.entity_id
_entity_poly.type
_entity_poly.pdbx_seq_one_letter_code
_entity_poly.pdbx_strand_id
1 'polypeptide(L)' 'MTPEVKKMYDDIEMLKREKPKGYGSRISILMKQILLSTPKTEEGFKEMESNGFKFAW' A
#
# COMPACT_ATOMS: atom_id res chain seq x y z
N MET A 1 7.40 -6.92 6.52
CA MET A 1 6.89 -5.59 6.12
C MET A 1 7.68 -4.52 6.88
N THR A 2 8.12 -3.45 6.20
CA THR A 2 8.77 -2.32 6.88
C THR A 2 7.72 -1.43 7.59
N PRO A 3 8.09 -0.74 8.68
CA PRO A 3 7.18 0.18 9.38
C PRO A 3 6.58 1.27 8.48
N GLU A 4 7.34 1.76 7.50
CA GLU A 4 6.88 2.76 6.53
C GLU A 4 5.76 2.24 5.63
N VAL A 5 5.90 1.03 5.09
CA VAL A 5 4.87 0.40 4.24
C VAL A 5 3.57 0.20 5.02
N LYS A 6 3.67 -0.22 6.29
CA LYS A 6 2.51 -0.38 7.16
C LYS A 6 1.76 0.93 7.34
N LYS A 7 2.48 2.01 7.64
CA LYS A 7 1.90 3.35 7.79
C LYS A 7 1.20 3.81 6.51
N MET A 8 1.83 3.63 5.35
CA MET A 8 1.23 3.98 4.05
C MET A 8 -0.06 3.18 3.77
N TYR A 9 -0.12 1.92 4.21
CA TYR A 9 -1.33 1.12 4.11
C TYR A 9 -2.45 1.63 5.01
N ASP A 10 -2.13 1.93 6.27
CA ASP A 10 -3.10 2.49 7.23
C ASP A 10 -3.66 3.84 6.71
N ASP A 11 -2.81 4.66 6.09
CA ASP A 11 -3.22 5.90 5.43
C ASP A 11 -4.15 5.63 4.24
N ILE A 12 -3.91 4.60 3.43
CA ILE A 12 -4.80 4.18 2.33
C ILE A 12 -6.17 3.75 2.87
N GLU A 13 -6.21 2.96 3.92
CA GLU A 13 -7.47 2.50 4.54
C GLU A 13 -8.25 3.67 5.15
N MET A 14 -7.56 4.62 5.79
CA MET A 14 -8.17 5.87 6.26
C MET A 14 -8.74 6.68 5.09
N LEU A 15 -7.99 6.86 3.99
CA LEU A 15 -8.44 7.57 2.80
C LEU A 15 -9.65 6.89 2.13
N LYS A 16 -9.72 5.56 2.12
CA LYS A 16 -10.88 4.80 1.62
C LYS A 16 -12.12 4.98 2.50
N ARG A 17 -11.92 5.10 3.82
CA ARG A 17 -13.00 5.29 4.79
C ARG A 17 -13.57 6.71 4.74
N GLU A 18 -12.70 7.71 4.75
CA GLU A 18 -13.11 9.12 4.84
C GLU A 18 -13.45 9.73 3.48
N LYS A 19 -12.90 9.19 2.38
CA LYS A 19 -13.07 9.66 0.99
C LYS A 19 -12.96 11.19 0.83
N PRO A 20 -11.93 11.85 1.37
CA PRO A 20 -11.75 13.28 1.20
C PRO A 20 -11.54 13.64 -0.28
N LYS A 21 -11.75 14.91 -0.67
CA LYS A 21 -11.54 15.34 -2.06
C LYS A 21 -10.11 14.99 -2.51
N GLY A 22 -9.99 14.28 -3.63
CA GLY A 22 -8.69 13.82 -4.15
C GLY A 22 -8.12 12.57 -3.47
N TYR A 23 -8.90 11.82 -2.69
CA TYR A 23 -8.44 10.59 -2.06
C TYR A 23 -7.86 9.57 -3.06
N GLY A 24 -8.46 9.43 -4.26
CA GLY A 24 -8.00 8.48 -5.28
C GLY A 24 -6.57 8.75 -5.78
N SER A 25 -6.19 10.02 -5.97
CA SER A 25 -4.83 10.36 -6.38
C SER A 25 -3.83 10.14 -5.25
N ARG A 26 -4.21 10.43 -4.00
CA ARG A 26 -3.39 10.14 -2.81
C ARG A 26 -3.16 8.64 -2.63
N ILE A 27 -4.21 7.82 -2.73
CA ILE A 27 -4.11 6.36 -2.70
C ILE A 27 -3.16 5.86 -3.80
N SER A 28 -3.28 6.41 -5.02
CA SER A 28 -2.42 6.02 -6.14
C SER A 28 -0.94 6.35 -5.90
N ILE A 29 -0.65 7.49 -5.26
CA ILE A 29 0.73 7.87 -4.89
C ILE A 29 1.27 6.91 -3.82
N LEU A 30 0.50 6.64 -2.76
CA LEU A 30 0.90 5.74 -1.68
C LEU A 30 1.14 4.32 -2.20
N MET A 31 0.25 3.79 -3.04
CA MET A 31 0.42 2.48 -3.67
C MET A 31 1.70 2.39 -4.51
N LYS A 32 2.04 3.46 -5.26
CA LYS A 32 3.32 3.51 -6.00
C LYS A 32 4.52 3.50 -5.07
N GLN A 33 4.48 4.25 -3.97
CA GLN A 33 5.57 4.26 -2.98
C GLN A 33 5.76 2.87 -2.35
N ILE A 34 4.67 2.22 -1.97
CA ILE A 34 4.71 0.84 -1.46
C ILE A 34 5.34 -0.11 -2.48
N LEU A 35 4.95 -0.06 -3.75
CA LEU A 35 5.55 -0.87 -4.81
C LEU A 35 7.04 -0.60 -5.03
N LEU A 36 7.49 0.64 -4.84
CA LEU A 36 8.90 1.01 -4.96
C LEU A 36 9.72 0.58 -3.73
N SER A 37 9.11 0.57 -2.55
CA SER A 37 9.74 0.13 -1.29
C SER A 37 9.71 -1.39 -1.11
N THR A 38 8.87 -2.10 -1.86
CA THR A 38 8.77 -3.56 -1.81
C THR A 38 9.85 -4.19 -2.69
N PRO A 39 10.63 -5.16 -2.18
CA PRO A 39 11.51 -5.96 -3.03
C PRO A 39 10.71 -6.63 -4.15
N LYS A 40 11.12 -6.44 -5.41
CA LYS A 40 10.47 -7.03 -6.60
C LYS A 40 10.84 -8.51 -6.77
N THR A 41 10.76 -9.28 -5.70
CA THR A 41 11.00 -10.73 -5.66
C THR A 41 9.71 -11.43 -5.23
N GLU A 42 9.57 -12.70 -5.58
CA GLU A 42 8.41 -13.50 -5.19
C GLU A 42 8.22 -13.54 -3.67
N GLU A 43 9.31 -13.65 -2.90
CA GLU A 43 9.25 -13.61 -1.44
C GLU A 43 8.81 -12.22 -0.93
N GLY A 44 9.27 -11.14 -1.56
CA GLY A 44 8.87 -9.77 -1.22
C GLY A 44 7.37 -9.54 -1.43
N PHE A 45 6.81 -10.05 -2.54
CA PHE A 45 5.36 -9.97 -2.77
C PHE A 45 4.56 -10.87 -1.81
N LYS A 46 5.03 -12.10 -1.56
CA LYS A 46 4.39 -13.01 -0.58
C LYS A 46 4.39 -12.43 0.84
N GLU A 47 5.48 -11.80 1.25
CA GLU A 47 5.56 -11.12 2.54
C GLU A 47 4.50 -10.00 2.62
N MET A 48 4.32 -9.23 1.56
CA MET A 48 3.33 -8.16 1.50
C MET A 48 1.90 -8.69 1.53
N GLU A 49 1.59 -9.75 0.76
CA GLU A 49 0.28 -10.40 0.78
C GLU A 49 -0.06 -10.99 2.16
N SER A 50 0.91 -11.64 2.82
CA SER A 50 0.74 -12.15 4.19
C SER A 50 0.50 -11.03 5.21
N ASN A 51 0.88 -9.78 4.91
CA ASN A 51 0.64 -8.61 5.74
C ASN A 51 -0.64 -7.84 5.36
N GLY A 52 -1.46 -8.40 4.45
CA GLY A 52 -2.77 -7.86 4.10
C GLY A 52 -2.80 -7.00 2.82
N PHE A 53 -1.68 -6.83 2.11
CA PHE A 53 -1.69 -6.19 0.80
C PHE A 53 -2.36 -7.09 -0.23
N LYS A 54 -3.40 -6.59 -0.89
CA LYS A 54 -3.96 -7.23 -2.08
C LYS A 54 -3.44 -6.50 -3.30
N PHE A 55 -2.54 -7.14 -4.04
CA PHE A 55 -2.19 -6.70 -5.38
C PHE A 55 -3.34 -7.11 -6.31
N ALA A 56 -3.98 -6.13 -6.95
CA ALA A 56 -4.96 -6.40 -8.00
C ALA A 56 -4.18 -6.60 -9.30
N TRP A 57 -3.83 -7.85 -9.59
CA TRP A 57 -3.31 -8.28 -10.89
C TRP A 57 -4.50 -8.69 -11.77
#